data_AF-A0A934EPG0-F1
#
_entry.id   AF-A0A934EPG0-F1
#
_cell.length_a   1.000
_cell.length_b   1.000
_cell.length_c   1.000
_cell.angle_alpha   90.00
_cell.angle_beta   90.00
_cell.angle_gamma   90.00
#
_symmetry.space_group_name_H-M   'P 1'
#
loop_
_entity.id
_entity.type
_entity.pdbx_description
1 polymer ?
#
loop_
_entity_poly.entity_id
_entity_poly.type
_entity_poly.pdbx_seq_one_letter_code
_entity_poly.pdbx_strand_id
1 'polypeptide(L)' 'MAKGIYKQKGSAYYWIRYAGLDGRVIRESTKTAKFKEAEAILLQRKRTVLEGKQP' A
#
# COMPACT_ATOMS: atom_id res chain seq x y z
N MET A 1 0.48 -14.99 -0.32
CA MET A 1 -0.41 -13.88 -0.75
C MET A 1 -0.13 -12.69 0.15
N ALA A 2 0.45 -11.60 -0.37
CA ALA A 2 0.90 -10.48 0.45
C ALA A 2 -0.29 -9.84 1.19
N LYS A 3 -0.32 -9.98 2.53
CA LYS A 3 -1.34 -9.35 3.39
C LYS A 3 -1.22 -7.83 3.24
N GLY A 4 -2.16 -7.22 2.53
CA GLY A 4 -2.19 -5.76 2.34
C GLY A 4 -2.60 -5.29 0.95
N ILE A 5 -2.54 -6.13 -0.09
CA ILE A 5 -2.93 -5.75 -1.45
C ILE A 5 -4.33 -6.27 -1.76
N TYR A 6 -5.20 -5.42 -2.32
CA TYR A 6 -6.57 -5.78 -2.71
C TYR A 6 -7.01 -4.98 -3.94
N LYS A 7 -8.09 -5.39 -4.60
CA LYS A 7 -8.73 -4.58 -5.64
C LYS A 7 -9.98 -3.92 -5.06
N GLN A 8 -10.11 -2.61 -5.23
CA GLN A 8 -11.35 -1.91 -4.88
C GLN A 8 -12.39 -2.09 -5.98
N LYS A 9 -13.66 -2.27 -5.61
CA LYS A 9 -14.77 -2.38 -6.56
C LYS A 9 -14.82 -1.12 -7.44
N GLY A 10 -14.75 -1.31 -8.75
CA GLY A 10 -14.74 -0.22 -9.74
C GLY A 10 -13.38 0.44 -9.96
N SER A 11 -12.29 -0.03 -9.33
CA SER A 11 -10.94 0.45 -9.58
C SER A 11 -10.17 -0.51 -10.49
N ALA A 12 -9.57 0.01 -11.56
CA ALA A 12 -8.66 -0.75 -12.41
C ALA A 12 -7.31 -1.05 -11.72
N TYR A 13 -7.03 -0.35 -10.62
CA TYR A 13 -5.76 -0.41 -9.91
C TYR A 13 -5.83 -1.27 -8.65
N TYR A 14 -4.68 -1.82 -8.28
CA TYR A 14 -4.52 -2.39 -6.95
C TYR A 14 -4.52 -1.29 -5.89
N TRP A 15 -4.97 -1.67 -4.71
CA TRP A 15 -4.99 -0.85 -3.51
C TRP A 15 -4.16 -1.54 -2.46
N ILE A 16 -3.51 -0.73 -1.64
CA ILE A 16 -2.69 -1.20 -0.54
C ILE A 16 -3.24 -0.71 0.77
N ARG A 17 -3.07 -1.52 1.82
CA ARG A 17 -3.30 -1.15 3.21
C ARG A 17 -2.07 -1.43 4.05
N TYR A 18 -1.67 -0.46 4.87
CA TYR A 18 -0.53 -0.57 5.78
C TYR A 18 -0.78 0.28 7.04
N ALA A 19 -0.07 -0.02 8.12
CA ALA A 19 -0.12 0.79 9.34
C ALA A 19 0.83 1.99 9.21
N GLY A 20 0.35 3.18 9.56
CA GLY A 20 1.16 4.38 9.73
C GLY A 20 1.90 4.39 11.06
N LEU A 21 2.74 5.41 11.28
CA LEU A 21 3.48 5.61 12.54
C LEU A 21 2.54 5.85 13.73
N ASP A 22 1.39 6.44 13.46
CA ASP A 22 0.29 6.70 14.39
C ASP A 22 -0.56 5.45 14.69
N GLY A 23 -0.19 4.29 14.15
CA GLY A 23 -0.94 3.05 14.28
C GLY A 23 -2.23 3.01 13.44
N ARG A 24 -2.54 4.07 12.68
CA ARG A 24 -3.73 4.10 11.82
C ARG A 24 -3.51 3.29 10.55
N VAL A 25 -4.57 2.63 10.08
CA VAL A 25 -4.51 1.89 8.81
C VAL A 25 -4.74 2.86 7.65
N ILE A 26 -3.68 3.12 6.90
CA ILE A 26 -3.71 3.90 5.66
C ILE A 26 -4.13 2.98 4.52
N ARG A 27 -5.05 3.46 3.68
CA ARG A 27 -5.50 2.78 2.45
C ARG A 27 -5.27 3.73 1.28
N GLU A 28 -4.49 3.31 0.30
CA GLU A 28 -4.24 4.12 -0.90
C GLU A 28 -4.23 3.26 -2.16
N SER A 29 -4.58 3.88 -3.29
CA SER A 29 -4.46 3.25 -4.61
C SER A 29 -2.99 3.22 -5.04
N THR A 30 -2.50 2.10 -5.56
CA THR A 30 -1.14 2.01 -6.10
C THR A 30 -1.00 2.59 -7.50
N LYS A 31 -2.12 3.01 -8.13
CA LYS A 31 -2.19 3.47 -9.53
C LYS A 31 -1.59 2.50 -10.56
N THR A 32 -1.42 1.23 -10.19
CA THR A 32 -0.95 0.17 -11.07
C THR A 32 -1.91 -1.02 -11.08
N ALA A 33 -2.07 -1.61 -12.26
CA ALA A 33 -2.86 -2.83 -12.46
C ALA A 33 -1.99 -4.10 -12.35
N LYS A 34 -0.68 -3.98 -12.08
CA LYS A 34 0.24 -5.12 -11.94
C LYS A 34 0.47 -5.45 -10.47
N PHE A 35 0.30 -6.72 -10.13
CA PHE A 35 0.41 -7.18 -8.74
C PHE A 35 1.82 -6.99 -8.17
N LYS A 36 2.86 -7.32 -8.96
CA LYS A 36 4.27 -7.15 -8.54
C LYS A 36 4.64 -5.69 -8.27
N GLU A 37 4.14 -4.76 -9.09
CA GLU A 37 4.37 -3.33 -8.87
C GLU A 37 3.64 -2.85 -7.60
N ALA A 38 2.41 -3.32 -7.37
CA ALA A 38 1.68 -3.02 -6.14
C ALA A 38 2.39 -3.55 -4.88
N GLU A 39 3.03 -4.72 -4.98
CA GLU A 39 3.83 -5.31 -3.90
C GLU A 39 5.09 -4.48 -3.60
N ALA A 40 5.80 -4.03 -4.63
CA ALA A 40 6.94 -3.12 -4.47
C ALA A 40 6.53 -1.80 -3.80
N ILE A 41 5.40 -1.20 -4.22
CA ILE A 41 4.87 0.03 -3.62
C ILE A 41 4.51 -0.20 -2.14
N LEU A 42 3.82 -1.31 -1.82
CA LEU A 42 3.49 -1.63 -0.42
C LEU A 42 4.74 -1.75 0.45
N LEU A 43 5.79 -2.42 -0.06
CA LEU A 43 7.05 -2.58 0.66
C LEU A 43 7.74 -1.23 0.87
N GLN A 44 7.78 -0.40 -0.19
CA GLN A 44 8.34 0.95 -0.13
C GLN A 44 7.62 1.79 0.94
N ARG A 45 6.28 1.79 0.96
CA ARG A 45 5.50 2.53 1.95
C ARG A 45 5.73 2.07 3.38
N LYS A 46 5.77 0.76 3.62
CA LYS A 46 6.11 0.21 4.94
C LYS A 46 7.50 0.66 5.39
N ARG A 47 8.48 0.66 4.49
CA ARG A 47 9.83 1.14 4.78
C ARG A 47 9.84 2.64 5.10
N THR A 48 9.14 3.45 4.31
CA THR A 48 9.01 4.90 4.54
C THR A 48 8.39 5.22 5.89
N VAL A 49 7.35 4.47 6.29
CA VAL A 49 6.77 4.55 7.63
C VAL A 49 7.80 4.18 8.70
N LEU A 50 8.51 3.06 8.57
CA LEU A 50 9.54 2.65 9.53
C LEU A 50 10.68 3.66 9.67
N GLU A 51 11.03 4.36 8.59
CA GLU A 51 12.06 5.41 8.59
C GLU A 51 11.60 6.73 9.26
N GLY A 52 10.41 6.77 9.87
CA GLY A 52 9.90 7.97 10.57
C GLY A 52 9.44 9.07 9.62
N LYS A 53 9.50 8.84 8.31
CA LYS A 53 9.08 9.79 7.28
C LYS A 53 7.63 9.47 6.90
N GLN A 54 6.68 9.87 7.74
CA GLN A 54 5.29 9.94 7.29
C GLN A 54 5.20 11.09 6.27
N PRO A 55 4.81 10.85 5.00
CA PRO A 55 4.37 11.92 4.12
C PRO A 55 3.01 12.47 4.57
#